data_AF-A0A3D1B2F1-F1
#
_entry.id   AF-A0A3D1B2F1-F1
#
_cell.length_a   1.000
_cell.length_b   1.000
_cell.length_c   1.000
_cell.angle_alpha   90.00
_cell.angle_beta   90.00
_cell.angle_gamma   90.00
#
_symmetry.space_group_name_H-M   'P 1'
#
loop_
_entity.id
_entity.type
_entity.pdbx_description
1 polymer ?
#
loop_
_entity_poly.entity_id
_entity_poly.type
_entity_poly.pdbx_seq_one_letter_code
_entity_poly.pdbx_strand_id
1 'polypeptide(L)'
;MKTQKGISTIAGITIFIVVAAFAFGGVFAYEYYLKSQIPNPNDQQNPNDQNQTACTTDAKICPDGSSVGRSGPNCEFTACPIVNQTAEWKTFTSDKYSFEIKFPINEMLSQDDISMQERDFYKDSSYKEIFVAMLKYGCDLYVYPNIDDNFLSIIKDTKTYQLSILEHDGKKYYIGYRAASSAVRVSDCISAYNQILPTFKFTN
;
A
#
# COMPACT_ATOMS: atom_id res chain seq x y z
N MET A 1 14.60 -3.19 97.91
CA MET A 1 13.70 -3.94 97.00
C MET A 1 14.17 -3.70 95.57
N LYS A 2 14.58 -4.74 94.83
CA LYS A 2 14.94 -4.65 93.40
C LYS A 2 13.72 -5.04 92.58
N THR A 3 13.15 -4.11 91.83
CA THR A 3 12.02 -4.37 90.95
C THR A 3 12.53 -4.94 89.64
N GLN A 4 12.39 -6.24 89.44
CA GLN A 4 12.72 -6.91 88.18
C GLN A 4 11.61 -6.57 87.17
N LYS A 5 11.89 -5.63 86.26
CA LYS A 5 10.97 -5.30 85.15
C LYS A 5 10.98 -6.47 84.16
N GLY A 6 10.15 -7.48 84.42
CA GLY A 6 9.88 -8.53 83.45
C GLY A 6 9.26 -7.92 82.20
N ILE A 7 9.81 -8.25 81.03
CA ILE A 7 9.25 -7.84 79.74
C ILE A 7 7.82 -8.37 79.71
N SER A 8 6.85 -7.47 79.70
CA SER A 8 5.42 -7.81 79.62
C SER A 8 5.22 -8.81 78.48
N THR A 9 4.53 -9.91 78.74
CA THR A 9 4.33 -11.01 77.77
C THR A 9 3.84 -10.49 76.41
N ILE A 10 3.04 -9.42 76.41
CA ILE A 10 2.55 -8.74 75.22
C ILE A 10 3.69 -8.09 74.42
N ALA A 11 4.62 -7.42 75.09
CA ALA A 11 5.81 -6.83 74.45
C ALA A 11 6.77 -7.90 73.91
N GLY A 12 6.85 -9.07 74.56
CA GLY A 12 7.59 -10.21 74.04
C GLY A 12 6.99 -10.76 72.74
N ILE A 13 5.66 -10.91 72.69
CA ILE A 13 4.94 -11.41 71.51
C ILE A 13 5.05 -10.43 70.33
N THR A 14 4.91 -9.12 70.57
CA THR A 14 5.03 -8.13 69.48
C THR A 14 6.42 -8.10 68.87
N ILE A 15 7.48 -8.17 69.70
CA ILE A 15 8.86 -8.24 69.21
C ILE A 15 9.06 -9.53 68.38
N PHE A 16 8.54 -10.66 68.85
CA PHE A 16 8.66 -11.92 68.13
C PHE A 16 7.97 -11.88 66.76
N ILE A 17 6.76 -11.32 66.67
CA ILE A 17 6.02 -11.18 65.40
C ILE A 17 6.77 -10.28 64.42
N VAL A 18 7.32 -9.16 64.90
CA VAL A 18 8.06 -8.22 64.05
C VAL A 18 9.34 -8.88 63.52
N VAL A 19 10.10 -9.55 64.38
CA VAL A 19 11.31 -10.28 63.97
C VAL A 19 10.99 -11.39 62.98
N ALA A 20 9.91 -12.14 63.22
CA ALA A 20 9.44 -13.16 62.28
C ALA A 20 9.06 -12.54 60.93
N ALA A 21 8.30 -11.45 60.91
CA ALA A 21 7.90 -10.78 59.67
C ALA A 21 9.11 -10.29 58.85
N PHE A 22 10.14 -9.72 59.49
CA PHE A 22 11.36 -9.31 58.80
C PHE A 22 12.20 -10.49 58.32
N ALA A 23 12.29 -11.58 59.08
CA ALA A 23 12.99 -12.79 58.68
C ALA A 23 12.29 -13.48 57.49
N PHE A 24 10.98 -13.69 57.59
CA PHE A 24 10.19 -14.31 56.52
C PHE A 24 10.10 -13.41 55.28
N GLY A 25 9.90 -12.11 55.46
CA GLY A 25 9.87 -11.14 54.35
C GLY A 25 11.23 -11.03 53.65
N GLY A 26 12.33 -11.02 54.41
CA GLY A 26 13.69 -10.96 53.86
C GLY A 26 14.07 -12.22 53.08
N VAL A 27 13.76 -13.41 53.60
CA VAL A 27 14.02 -14.68 52.90
C VAL A 27 13.18 -14.79 51.62
N PHE A 28 11.90 -14.43 51.68
CA PHE A 28 11.01 -14.49 50.52
C PHE A 28 11.42 -13.50 49.42
N ALA A 29 11.82 -12.27 49.80
CA ALA A 29 12.34 -11.28 48.87
C ALA A 29 13.68 -11.72 48.25
N TYR A 30 14.55 -12.37 49.02
CA TYR A 30 15.84 -12.87 48.53
C TYR A 30 15.69 -14.00 47.50
N GLU A 31 14.81 -14.98 47.76
CA GLU A 31 14.53 -16.05 46.78
C GLU A 31 13.88 -15.49 45.50
N TYR A 32 12.95 -14.54 45.63
CA TYR A 32 12.31 -13.89 44.48
C TYR A 32 13.32 -13.12 43.62
N TYR A 33 14.24 -12.38 44.25
CA TYR A 33 15.20 -11.55 43.53
C TYR A 33 16.29 -12.38 42.84
N LEU A 34 16.80 -13.44 43.49
CA LEU A 34 17.81 -14.32 42.89
C LEU A 34 17.25 -15.16 41.72
N LYS A 35 16.01 -15.63 41.82
CA LYS A 35 15.41 -16.47 40.77
C LYS A 35 15.11 -15.70 39.48
N SER A 36 15.00 -14.38 39.57
CA SER A 36 14.74 -13.49 38.42
C SER A 36 15.94 -13.28 37.49
N GLN A 37 17.14 -13.78 37.84
CA GLN A 37 18.36 -13.65 37.01
C GLN A 37 18.90 -14.97 36.46
N ILE A 38 18.14 -16.07 36.54
CA ILE A 38 18.50 -17.31 35.84
C ILE A 38 17.64 -17.38 34.56
N PRO A 39 18.16 -16.92 33.40
CA PRO A 39 17.54 -17.26 32.12
C PRO A 39 17.47 -18.79 31.98
N ASN A 40 16.36 -19.25 31.40
CA ASN A 40 16.07 -20.67 31.21
C ASN A 40 17.23 -21.36 30.46
N PRO A 41 17.92 -22.37 31.05
CA PRO A 41 19.01 -23.07 30.38
C PRO A 41 18.56 -23.97 29.21
N ASN A 42 17.25 -24.06 28.95
CA ASN A 42 16.67 -24.74 27.79
C ASN A 42 16.36 -23.82 26.61
N ASP A 43 16.77 -22.55 26.64
CA ASP A 43 16.96 -21.78 25.40
C ASP A 43 18.29 -22.23 24.75
N GLN A 44 18.36 -23.52 24.44
CA GLN A 44 19.37 -24.06 23.54
C GLN A 44 19.09 -23.48 22.17
N GLN A 45 19.75 -22.37 21.87
CA GLN A 45 19.89 -21.86 20.51
C GLN A 45 20.43 -23.00 19.65
N ASN A 46 19.57 -23.48 18.76
CA ASN A 46 19.91 -24.39 17.69
C ASN A 46 21.13 -23.82 16.92
N PRO A 47 22.29 -24.50 16.89
CA PRO A 47 23.50 -23.97 16.24
C PRO A 47 23.38 -23.78 14.72
N ASN A 48 22.22 -24.12 14.12
CA ASN A 48 21.93 -23.88 12.70
C ASN A 48 21.32 -22.50 12.41
N ASP A 49 21.15 -21.62 13.39
CA ASP A 49 20.65 -20.24 13.16
C ASP A 49 21.80 -19.26 12.86
N GLN A 50 22.62 -19.61 11.87
CA GLN A 50 23.53 -18.66 11.25
C GLN A 50 22.68 -17.74 10.37
N ASN A 51 22.51 -16.49 10.80
CA ASN A 51 22.03 -15.32 10.04
C ASN A 51 20.65 -14.75 10.39
N GLN A 52 20.30 -14.67 11.68
CA GLN A 52 19.31 -13.66 12.11
C GLN A 52 20.00 -12.29 12.24
N THR A 53 20.30 -11.67 11.09
CA THR A 53 20.68 -10.26 11.06
C THR A 53 19.48 -9.44 11.57
N ALA A 54 19.68 -8.70 12.66
CA ALA A 54 18.65 -7.80 13.17
C ALA A 54 18.45 -6.65 12.18
N CYS A 55 17.34 -6.69 11.43
CA CYS A 55 17.01 -5.66 10.46
C CYS A 55 16.39 -4.43 11.14
N THR A 56 16.61 -3.25 10.56
CA THR A 56 15.95 -2.02 11.01
C THR A 56 14.44 -2.13 10.80
N THR A 57 13.66 -1.49 11.69
CA THR A 57 12.20 -1.50 11.66
C THR A 57 11.61 -0.53 10.63
N ASP A 58 12.31 -0.32 9.51
CA ASP A 58 11.86 0.56 8.44
C ASP A 58 10.69 -0.08 7.70
N ALA A 59 9.68 0.73 7.37
CA ALA A 59 8.57 0.32 6.52
C ALA A 59 8.63 1.06 5.18
N LYS A 60 8.45 0.33 4.08
CA LYS A 60 8.25 0.87 2.74
C LYS A 60 6.78 0.75 2.38
N ILE A 61 6.19 1.86 1.94
CA ILE A 61 4.82 1.86 1.41
C ILE A 61 4.84 1.29 -0.01
N CYS A 62 3.95 0.33 -0.26
CA CYS A 62 3.73 -0.28 -1.55
C CYS A 62 2.67 0.51 -2.36
N PRO A 63 2.62 0.35 -3.70
CA PRO A 63 1.65 1.07 -4.54
C PRO A 63 0.18 0.83 -4.17
N ASP A 64 -0.10 -0.29 -3.50
CA ASP A 64 -1.41 -0.67 -2.97
C ASP A 64 -1.76 -0.02 -1.62
N GLY A 65 -0.85 0.78 -1.06
CA GLY A 65 -0.97 1.39 0.27
C GLY A 65 -0.58 0.48 1.44
N SER A 66 -0.22 -0.80 1.19
CA SER A 66 0.31 -1.68 2.24
C SER A 66 1.73 -1.28 2.64
N SER A 67 2.20 -1.78 3.78
CA SER A 67 3.55 -1.53 4.29
C SER A 67 4.34 -2.83 4.35
N VAL A 68 5.54 -2.84 3.76
CA VAL A 68 6.48 -3.96 3.84
C VAL A 68 7.71 -3.57 4.65
N GLY A 69 8.15 -4.47 5.52
CA GLY A 69 9.39 -4.33 6.29
C GLY A 69 10.60 -4.88 5.56
N ARG A 70 11.78 -4.68 6.16
CA ARG A 70 13.01 -5.37 5.76
C ARG A 70 13.03 -6.81 6.25
N SER A 71 13.50 -7.73 5.43
CA SER A 71 13.65 -9.15 5.78
C SER A 71 14.85 -9.79 5.07
N GLY A 72 15.18 -11.02 5.49
CA GLY A 72 16.24 -11.82 4.89
C GLY A 72 17.66 -11.45 5.36
N PRO A 73 18.67 -12.21 4.90
CA PRO A 73 20.05 -12.10 5.37
C PRO A 73 20.72 -10.76 5.08
N ASN A 74 20.20 -10.01 4.11
CA ASN A 74 20.71 -8.69 3.71
C ASN A 74 19.81 -7.53 4.15
N CYS A 75 18.75 -7.78 4.92
CA CYS A 75 17.80 -6.76 5.37
C CYS A 75 17.23 -5.88 4.23
N GLU A 76 16.87 -6.54 3.14
CA GLU A 76 16.23 -5.90 1.99
C GLU A 76 14.71 -5.81 2.22
N PHE A 77 14.06 -4.85 1.60
CA PHE A 77 12.60 -4.78 1.67
C PHE A 77 11.99 -6.03 1.03
N THR A 78 11.08 -6.68 1.74
CA THR A 78 10.24 -7.74 1.17
C THR A 78 9.53 -7.20 -0.06
N ALA A 79 9.34 -8.05 -1.08
CA ALA A 79 8.55 -7.67 -2.24
C ALA A 79 7.14 -7.24 -1.80
N CYS A 80 6.64 -6.17 -2.43
CA CYS A 80 5.25 -5.76 -2.23
C CYS A 80 4.32 -6.92 -2.61
N PRO A 81 3.24 -7.15 -1.86
CA PRO A 81 2.25 -8.14 -2.26
C PRO A 81 1.80 -7.83 -3.69
N ILE A 82 1.86 -8.84 -4.55
CA ILE A 82 1.23 -8.78 -5.87
C ILE A 82 -0.26 -8.93 -5.60
N VAL A 83 -0.89 -7.87 -5.11
CA VAL A 83 -2.34 -7.83 -5.11
C VAL A 83 -2.72 -7.81 -6.58
N ASN A 84 -3.46 -8.83 -7.03
CA ASN A 84 -4.30 -8.71 -8.22
C ASN A 84 -5.38 -7.66 -7.92
N GLN A 85 -4.99 -6.40 -7.72
CA GLN A 85 -5.89 -5.27 -7.50
C GLN A 85 -6.89 -5.16 -8.65
N THR A 86 -6.55 -5.70 -9.82
CA THR A 86 -7.39 -5.80 -11.00
C THR A 86 -8.50 -6.87 -10.95
N ALA A 87 -8.58 -7.73 -9.93
CA ALA A 87 -9.62 -8.75 -9.86
C ALA A 87 -11.04 -8.15 -9.81
N GLU A 88 -11.17 -6.96 -9.20
CA GLU A 88 -12.41 -6.17 -9.14
C GLU A 88 -12.44 -5.05 -10.20
N TRP A 89 -11.42 -4.97 -11.07
CA TRP A 89 -11.38 -3.96 -12.12
C TRP A 89 -12.23 -4.41 -13.29
N LYS A 90 -13.01 -3.48 -13.82
CA LYS A 90 -13.78 -3.73 -15.02
C LYS A 90 -12.83 -3.70 -16.21
N THR A 91 -12.93 -4.74 -17.03
CA THR A 91 -12.19 -4.82 -18.29
C THR A 91 -13.08 -4.29 -19.41
N PHE A 92 -12.54 -3.37 -20.19
CA PHE A 92 -13.13 -2.88 -21.43
C PHE A 92 -12.36 -3.43 -22.58
N THR A 93 -13.07 -3.99 -23.54
CA THR A 93 -12.47 -4.60 -24.72
C THR A 93 -13.08 -3.96 -25.95
N SER A 94 -12.23 -3.69 -26.93
CA SER A 94 -12.59 -3.22 -28.24
C SER A 94 -12.24 -4.26 -29.28
N ASP A 95 -13.25 -5.00 -29.75
CA ASP A 95 -13.03 -5.99 -30.81
C ASP A 95 -12.62 -5.31 -32.13
N LYS A 96 -13.15 -4.11 -32.41
CA LYS A 96 -12.84 -3.35 -33.64
C LYS A 96 -11.40 -2.84 -33.68
N TYR A 97 -10.87 -2.44 -32.53
CA TYR A 97 -9.53 -1.84 -32.43
C TYR A 97 -8.50 -2.76 -31.77
N SER A 98 -8.89 -3.99 -31.44
CA SER A 98 -8.02 -5.03 -30.91
C SER A 98 -7.29 -4.59 -29.63
N PHE A 99 -8.01 -4.00 -28.66
CA PHE A 99 -7.43 -3.67 -27.36
C PHE A 99 -8.36 -3.91 -26.18
N GLU A 100 -7.76 -4.17 -25.03
CA GLU A 100 -8.42 -4.17 -23.73
C GLU A 100 -7.73 -3.21 -22.74
N ILE A 101 -8.49 -2.68 -21.79
CA ILE A 101 -8.01 -1.81 -20.72
C ILE A 101 -8.80 -2.09 -19.44
N LYS A 102 -8.13 -2.03 -18.28
CA LYS A 102 -8.77 -2.30 -16.99
C LYS A 102 -8.74 -1.06 -16.10
N PHE A 103 -9.79 -0.84 -15.33
CA PHE A 103 -9.81 0.22 -14.33
C PHE A 103 -10.79 -0.07 -13.18
N PRO A 104 -10.52 0.43 -11.96
CA PRO A 104 -11.35 0.17 -10.78
C PRO A 104 -12.65 0.97 -10.82
N ILE A 105 -13.78 0.29 -10.70
CA ILE A 105 -15.12 0.91 -10.78
C ILE A 105 -15.35 1.89 -9.62
N ASN A 106 -15.04 1.48 -8.39
CA ASN A 106 -15.42 2.21 -7.17
C ASN A 106 -14.45 3.34 -6.81
N GLU A 107 -13.19 3.23 -7.26
CA GLU A 107 -12.14 4.19 -6.93
C GLU A 107 -11.98 5.28 -7.99
N MET A 108 -12.28 4.97 -9.26
CA MET A 108 -11.90 5.82 -10.39
C MET A 108 -13.04 6.15 -11.35
N LEU A 109 -14.26 5.64 -11.22
CA LEU A 109 -15.36 5.92 -12.15
C LEU A 109 -16.64 6.41 -11.46
N SER A 110 -17.44 7.21 -12.16
CA SER A 110 -18.88 7.33 -11.92
C SER A 110 -19.59 6.15 -12.59
N GLN A 111 -20.51 5.50 -11.86
CA GLN A 111 -21.16 4.25 -12.29
C GLN A 111 -22.00 4.40 -13.57
N ASP A 112 -22.41 5.63 -13.90
CA ASP A 112 -23.24 5.98 -15.05
C ASP A 112 -22.45 6.40 -16.33
N ASP A 113 -21.13 6.61 -16.25
CA ASP A 113 -20.33 7.19 -17.35
C ASP A 113 -19.43 6.17 -18.07
N ILE A 114 -19.66 4.90 -17.81
CA ILE A 114 -18.91 3.82 -18.43
C ILE A 114 -19.52 3.49 -19.80
N SER A 115 -19.20 4.31 -20.81
CA SER A 115 -19.55 3.99 -22.19
C SER A 115 -18.36 4.19 -23.10
N MET A 116 -17.79 3.09 -23.57
CA MET A 116 -16.81 3.17 -24.64
C MET A 116 -17.55 3.59 -25.91
N GLN A 117 -17.27 4.80 -26.42
CA GLN A 117 -17.94 5.38 -27.57
C GLN A 117 -16.91 5.83 -28.59
N GLU A 118 -16.99 5.26 -29.79
CA GLU A 118 -16.27 5.78 -30.95
C GLU A 118 -17.02 7.02 -31.49
N ARG A 119 -16.29 8.12 -31.67
CA ARG A 119 -16.83 9.38 -32.19
C ARG A 119 -15.88 9.99 -33.21
N ASP A 120 -16.44 10.83 -34.06
CA ASP A 120 -15.63 11.73 -34.89
C ASP A 120 -14.90 12.72 -33.98
N PHE A 121 -13.64 12.96 -34.28
CA PHE A 121 -12.88 13.94 -33.54
C PHE A 121 -13.41 15.34 -33.86
N TYR A 122 -13.84 16.08 -32.83
CA TYR A 122 -14.59 17.33 -32.98
C TYR A 122 -13.92 18.39 -33.86
N LYS A 123 -12.57 18.42 -33.91
CA LYS A 123 -11.84 19.37 -34.76
C LYS A 123 -11.65 18.90 -36.21
N ASP A 124 -11.73 17.60 -36.47
CA ASP A 124 -11.52 17.02 -37.80
C ASP A 124 -12.16 15.62 -37.87
N SER A 125 -13.24 15.50 -38.62
CA SER A 125 -14.02 14.27 -38.76
C SER A 125 -13.30 13.15 -39.51
N SER A 126 -12.14 13.44 -40.11
CA SER A 126 -11.28 12.44 -40.73
C SER A 126 -10.65 11.50 -39.69
N TYR A 127 -10.53 11.96 -38.45
CA TYR A 127 -9.95 11.21 -37.34
C TYR A 127 -11.03 10.73 -36.37
N LYS A 128 -10.79 9.57 -35.76
CA LYS A 128 -11.66 8.99 -34.75
C LYS A 128 -11.07 9.21 -33.37
N GLU A 129 -11.93 9.50 -32.40
CA GLU A 129 -11.60 9.40 -30.98
C GLU A 129 -12.47 8.33 -30.34
N ILE A 130 -11.88 7.52 -29.46
CA ILE A 130 -12.58 6.55 -28.66
C ILE A 130 -12.63 7.12 -27.25
N PHE A 131 -13.77 7.61 -26.83
CA PHE A 131 -14.01 7.89 -25.42
C PHE A 131 -14.10 6.56 -24.69
N VAL A 132 -13.25 6.35 -23.67
CA VAL A 132 -13.19 5.10 -22.92
C VAL A 132 -14.05 5.20 -21.66
N ALA A 133 -13.81 6.23 -20.84
CA ALA A 133 -14.51 6.45 -19.58
C ALA A 133 -14.27 7.86 -19.04
N MET A 134 -15.20 8.33 -18.20
CA MET A 134 -14.98 9.48 -17.30
C MET A 134 -14.41 8.99 -15.97
N LEU A 135 -13.28 9.56 -15.56
CA LEU A 135 -12.65 9.25 -14.29
C LEU A 135 -13.18 10.18 -13.17
N LYS A 136 -13.17 9.72 -11.91
CA LYS A 136 -13.77 10.33 -10.69
C LYS A 136 -13.50 11.82 -10.47
N TYR A 137 -12.44 12.38 -11.05
CA TYR A 137 -12.09 13.80 -10.95
C TYR A 137 -12.49 14.62 -12.18
N GLY A 138 -13.34 14.08 -13.07
CA GLY A 138 -13.70 14.71 -14.34
C GLY A 138 -12.57 14.63 -15.37
N CYS A 139 -11.81 13.54 -15.36
CA CYS A 139 -10.76 13.29 -16.35
C CYS A 139 -11.28 12.28 -17.36
N ASP A 140 -11.47 12.69 -18.59
CA ASP A 140 -11.95 11.83 -19.66
C ASP A 140 -10.77 11.11 -20.29
N LEU A 141 -10.85 9.78 -20.36
CA LEU A 141 -9.85 8.92 -20.97
C LEU A 141 -10.20 8.69 -22.45
N TYR A 142 -9.23 8.91 -23.33
CA TYR A 142 -9.37 8.71 -24.76
C TYR A 142 -8.30 7.78 -25.32
N VAL A 143 -8.71 7.00 -26.31
CA VAL A 143 -7.81 6.28 -27.21
C VAL A 143 -8.03 6.83 -28.62
N TYR A 144 -6.96 7.22 -29.28
CA TYR A 144 -6.97 7.68 -30.65
C TYR A 144 -6.36 6.59 -31.53
N PRO A 145 -7.14 5.93 -32.39
CA PRO A 145 -6.62 4.99 -33.37
C PRO A 145 -6.11 5.73 -34.61
N ASN A 146 -5.16 5.11 -35.33
CA ASN A 146 -4.75 5.50 -36.69
C ASN A 146 -4.25 6.95 -36.82
N ILE A 147 -3.05 7.21 -36.29
CA ILE A 147 -2.49 8.57 -36.19
C ILE A 147 -1.42 8.84 -37.25
N ASP A 148 -1.47 10.06 -37.79
CA ASP A 148 -0.41 10.70 -38.57
C ASP A 148 0.14 11.97 -37.85
N ASP A 149 1.19 12.56 -38.41
CA ASP A 149 1.83 13.75 -37.83
C ASP A 149 0.91 14.98 -37.81
N ASN A 150 -0.05 15.05 -38.72
CA ASN A 150 -1.01 16.15 -38.79
C ASN A 150 -1.97 16.08 -37.59
N PHE A 151 -2.53 14.92 -37.31
CA PHE A 151 -3.39 14.68 -36.16
C PHE A 151 -2.71 15.06 -34.84
N LEU A 152 -1.43 14.70 -34.68
CA LEU A 152 -0.65 15.04 -33.49
C LEU A 152 -0.60 16.54 -33.19
N SER A 153 -0.57 17.38 -34.22
CA SER A 153 -0.62 18.83 -34.05
C SER A 153 -2.00 19.27 -33.54
N ILE A 154 -3.08 18.71 -34.11
CA ILE A 154 -4.45 19.07 -33.78
C ILE A 154 -4.81 18.64 -32.34
N ILE A 155 -4.39 17.45 -31.90
CA ILE A 155 -4.71 16.96 -30.55
C ILE A 155 -3.97 17.74 -29.46
N LYS A 156 -2.74 18.18 -29.70
CA LYS A 156 -1.99 19.01 -28.73
C LYS A 156 -2.72 20.31 -28.44
N ASP A 157 -3.45 20.86 -29.42
CA ASP A 157 -4.28 22.05 -29.25
C ASP A 157 -5.59 21.79 -28.48
N THR A 158 -5.97 20.54 -28.22
CA THR A 158 -7.23 20.20 -27.53
C THR A 158 -7.14 20.16 -26.00
N LYS A 159 -6.03 20.65 -25.43
CA LYS A 159 -5.74 20.62 -23.98
C LYS A 159 -5.71 19.20 -23.42
N THR A 160 -5.31 18.21 -24.22
CA THR A 160 -4.96 16.89 -23.71
C THR A 160 -3.65 17.01 -22.94
N TYR A 161 -3.64 16.54 -21.70
CA TYR A 161 -2.55 16.88 -20.77
C TYR A 161 -1.46 15.82 -20.68
N GLN A 162 -1.78 14.57 -21.02
CA GLN A 162 -0.82 13.49 -21.09
C GLN A 162 -1.19 12.57 -22.24
N LEU A 163 -0.19 12.18 -23.03
CA LEU A 163 -0.32 11.19 -24.09
C LEU A 163 0.81 10.17 -24.01
N SER A 164 0.50 8.91 -24.27
CA SER A 164 1.48 7.86 -24.50
C SER A 164 1.24 7.20 -25.85
N ILE A 165 2.34 6.90 -26.54
CA ILE A 165 2.34 6.17 -27.81
C ILE A 165 2.37 4.69 -27.50
N LEU A 166 1.45 3.95 -28.11
CA LEU A 166 1.43 2.50 -28.10
C LEU A 166 1.49 2.02 -29.55
N GLU A 167 2.29 0.99 -29.82
CA GLU A 167 2.45 0.43 -31.16
C GLU A 167 1.97 -1.02 -31.19
N HIS A 168 1.16 -1.36 -32.19
CA HIS A 168 0.65 -2.71 -32.42
C HIS A 168 0.38 -2.93 -33.90
N ASP A 169 0.85 -4.05 -34.45
CA ASP A 169 0.71 -4.40 -35.88
C ASP A 169 1.11 -3.29 -36.85
N GLY A 170 2.17 -2.56 -36.51
CA GLY A 170 2.67 -1.43 -37.31
C GLY A 170 1.76 -0.19 -37.30
N LYS A 171 0.69 -0.19 -36.50
CA LYS A 171 -0.19 0.95 -36.27
C LYS A 171 0.17 1.61 -34.94
N LYS A 172 0.12 2.94 -34.92
CA LYS A 172 0.28 3.76 -33.72
C LYS A 172 -1.07 4.10 -33.13
N TYR A 173 -1.14 4.02 -31.81
CA TYR A 173 -2.27 4.43 -30.99
C TYR A 173 -1.76 5.45 -29.99
N TYR A 174 -2.57 6.47 -29.73
CA TYR A 174 -2.35 7.39 -28.61
C TYR A 174 -3.40 7.12 -27.56
N ILE A 175 -2.94 6.95 -26.32
CA ILE A 175 -3.81 6.97 -25.16
C ILE A 175 -3.49 8.23 -24.36
N GLY A 176 -4.52 8.91 -23.88
CA GLY A 176 -4.34 10.15 -23.14
C GLY A 176 -5.60 10.58 -22.41
N TYR A 177 -5.46 11.61 -21.58
CA TYR A 177 -6.61 12.16 -20.85
C TYR A 177 -6.79 13.65 -21.09
N ARG A 178 -8.04 14.10 -20.95
CA ARG A 178 -8.46 15.49 -21.05
C ARG A 178 -9.35 15.81 -19.86
N ALA A 179 -9.19 17.00 -19.30
CA ALA A 179 -10.07 17.48 -18.24
C ALA A 179 -11.43 17.85 -18.85
N ALA A 180 -12.51 17.34 -18.27
CA ALA A 180 -13.88 17.63 -18.68
C ALA A 180 -14.25 19.11 -18.45
N SER A 181 -13.58 19.80 -17.53
CA SER A 181 -13.76 21.24 -17.30
C SER A 181 -12.51 21.92 -16.75
N SER A 182 -12.51 23.26 -16.73
CA SER A 182 -11.42 24.07 -16.16
C SER A 182 -11.32 23.96 -14.63
N ALA A 183 -12.31 23.38 -13.95
CA ALA A 183 -12.27 23.18 -12.49
C ALA A 183 -11.46 21.94 -12.08
N VAL A 184 -11.16 21.05 -13.03
CA VAL A 184 -10.45 19.79 -12.76
C VAL A 184 -8.94 20.03 -12.67
N ARG A 185 -8.31 19.49 -11.63
CA ARG A 185 -6.86 19.58 -11.45
C ARG A 185 -6.15 18.54 -12.30
N VAL A 186 -5.25 19.00 -13.16
CA VAL A 186 -4.47 18.15 -14.05
C VAL A 186 -3.66 17.08 -13.30
N SER A 187 -3.13 17.41 -12.11
CA SER A 187 -2.36 16.48 -11.27
C SER A 187 -3.11 15.20 -10.91
N ASP A 188 -4.42 15.33 -10.68
CA ASP A 188 -5.25 14.23 -10.22
C ASP A 188 -5.50 13.25 -11.38
N CYS A 189 -5.63 13.81 -12.59
CA CYS A 189 -5.71 13.02 -13.81
C CYS A 189 -4.39 12.29 -14.15
N ILE A 190 -3.21 12.88 -13.88
CA ILE A 190 -1.92 12.21 -14.11
C ILE A 190 -1.81 10.95 -13.24
N SER A 191 -2.14 11.07 -11.96
CA SER A 191 -2.09 9.94 -11.02
C SER A 191 -3.00 8.80 -11.49
N ALA A 192 -4.22 9.14 -11.89
CA ALA A 192 -5.18 8.17 -12.41
C ALA A 192 -4.70 7.50 -13.71
N TYR A 193 -4.23 8.30 -14.65
CA TYR A 193 -3.69 7.81 -15.92
C TYR A 193 -2.53 6.83 -15.72
N ASN A 194 -1.59 7.14 -14.83
CA ASN A 194 -0.43 6.29 -14.57
C ASN A 194 -0.79 4.94 -13.94
N GLN A 195 -1.93 4.83 -13.25
CA GLN A 195 -2.43 3.56 -12.72
C GLN A 195 -3.13 2.72 -13.81
N ILE A 196 -3.80 3.36 -14.75
CA ILE A 196 -4.57 2.69 -15.80
C ILE A 196 -3.67 2.25 -16.95
N LEU A 197 -2.73 3.10 -17.39
CA LEU A 197 -1.89 2.86 -18.57
C LEU A 197 -1.23 1.48 -18.59
N PRO A 198 -0.65 0.95 -17.48
CA PRO A 198 -0.03 -0.38 -17.48
C PRO A 198 -1.00 -1.55 -17.71
N THR A 199 -2.31 -1.32 -17.58
CA THR A 199 -3.33 -2.35 -17.82
C THR A 199 -3.78 -2.44 -19.27
N PHE A 200 -3.42 -1.45 -20.09
CA PHE A 200 -3.73 -1.45 -21.51
C PHE A 200 -2.99 -2.59 -22.20
N LYS A 201 -3.72 -3.39 -22.98
CA LYS A 201 -3.17 -4.49 -23.76
C LYS A 201 -3.85 -4.54 -25.10
N PHE A 202 -3.11 -4.91 -26.14
CA PHE A 202 -3.73 -5.26 -27.41
C PHE A 202 -4.21 -6.71 -27.37
N THR A 203 -5.38 -6.95 -27.93
CA THR A 203 -6.00 -8.27 -28.09
C THR A 203 -5.84 -8.69 -29.55
N ASN A 204 -5.11 -9.77 -29.81
CA ASN A 204 -4.80 -10.29 -31.15
C ASN A 204 -5.94 -10.20 -32.17
#